data_AF-A0A353NF50-F1
#
_entry.id   AF-A0A353NF50-F1
#
_cell.length_a   1.000
_cell.length_b   1.000
_cell.length_c   1.000
_cell.angle_alpha   90.00
_cell.angle_beta   90.00
_cell.angle_gamma   90.00
#
_symmetry.space_group_name_H-M   'P 1'
#
loop_
_entity.id
_entity.type
_entity.pdbx_description
1 polymer ?
#
loop_
_entity_poly.entity_id
_entity_poly.type
_entity_poly.pdbx_seq_one_letter_code
_entity_poly.pdbx_strand_id
1 'polypeptide(L)'
;AVIDVAIDVAAAMNEVASKRPDLSRGELTLSGLRVGRAMVSTMITTLLMAYMSGYMSLLMVLLSKGIPPVQILNINFISAEILKTVVGSFGLVTVAPFTALCGGLLLAGRRPSDARLAAEKGNAAEGWQAEAE
;
A
#
# COMPACT_ATOMS: atom_id res chain seq x y z
N ALA A 1 -5.93 -2.68 -2.79
CA ALA A 1 -4.98 -2.97 -1.70
C ALA A 1 -3.53 -2.67 -2.09
N VAL A 2 -2.88 -3.45 -2.96
CA VAL A 2 -1.47 -3.23 -3.33
C VAL A 2 -1.20 -1.83 -3.90
N ILE A 3 -2.02 -1.42 -4.88
CA ILE A 3 -1.92 -0.09 -5.51
C ILE A 3 -2.17 1.00 -4.47
N ASP A 4 -3.20 0.86 -3.63
CA ASP A 4 -3.55 1.83 -2.59
C ASP A 4 -2.38 2.05 -1.62
N VAL A 5 -1.76 0.97 -1.11
CA VAL A 5 -0.58 1.08 -0.23
C VAL A 5 0.58 1.79 -0.93
N ALA A 6 0.81 1.52 -2.22
CA ALA A 6 1.87 2.18 -2.96
C ALA A 6 1.61 3.68 -3.13
N ILE A 7 0.38 4.07 -3.48
CA ILE A 7 -0.03 5.47 -3.64
C ILE A 7 0.07 6.20 -2.30
N ASP A 8 -0.47 5.62 -1.23
CA ASP A 8 -0.51 6.25 0.09
C ASP A 8 0.91 6.46 0.66
N VAL A 9 1.77 5.45 0.55
CA VAL A 9 3.17 5.57 0.99
C VAL A 9 3.92 6.59 0.14
N ALA A 10 3.76 6.58 -1.18
CA ALA A 10 4.42 7.53 -2.06
C ALA A 10 3.95 8.97 -1.82
N ALA A 11 2.65 9.19 -1.61
CA ALA A 11 2.08 10.49 -1.31
C ALA A 11 2.61 11.03 0.03
N ALA A 12 2.61 10.20 1.09
CA ALA A 12 3.17 10.57 2.39
C ALA A 12 4.65 10.91 2.29
N MET A 13 5.43 10.13 1.53
CA MET A 13 6.85 10.41 1.32
C MET A 13 7.08 11.70 0.54
N ASN A 14 6.26 11.98 -0.46
CA ASN A 14 6.33 13.22 -1.22
C ASN A 14 6.02 14.45 -0.34
N GLU A 15 5.05 14.34 0.56
CA GLU A 15 4.73 15.38 1.53
C GLU A 15 5.88 15.62 2.53
N VAL A 16 6.48 14.54 3.03
CA VAL A 16 7.64 14.64 3.93
C VAL A 16 8.83 15.27 3.22
N ALA A 17 9.12 14.86 1.99
CA ALA A 17 10.23 15.39 1.19
C ALA A 17 10.04 16.86 0.83
N SER A 18 8.79 17.33 0.61
CA SER A 18 8.52 18.73 0.27
C SER A 18 8.63 19.66 1.48
N LYS A 19 8.23 19.20 2.67
CA LYS A 19 8.31 19.98 3.92
C LYS A 19 9.71 19.98 4.55
N ARG A 20 10.49 18.91 4.35
CA ARG A 20 11.82 18.71 4.94
C ARG A 20 12.83 18.23 3.90
N PRO A 21 13.33 19.12 3.03
CA PRO A 21 14.31 18.77 2.01
C PRO A 21 15.73 18.50 2.57
N ASP A 22 15.92 18.75 3.86
CA ASP A 22 17.10 18.46 4.67
C ASP A 22 17.26 16.97 5.03
N LEU A 23 16.20 16.16 4.87
CA LEU A 23 16.21 14.73 5.17
C LEU A 23 17.15 13.94 4.27
N SER A 24 17.93 13.04 4.88
CA SER A 24 18.72 12.06 4.14
C SER A 24 17.83 10.99 3.49
N ARG A 25 18.35 10.33 2.45
CA ARG A 25 17.63 9.24 1.74
C ARG A 25 17.14 8.15 2.70
N GLY A 26 17.98 7.79 3.67
CA GLY A 26 17.68 6.75 4.66
C GLY A 26 16.57 7.15 5.65
N GLU A 27 16.54 8.41 6.08
CA GLU A 27 15.48 8.91 6.96
C GLU A 27 14.14 9.00 6.23
N LEU A 28 14.14 9.40 4.96
CA LEU A 28 12.94 9.41 4.13
C LEU A 28 12.39 8.00 3.91
N THR A 29 13.25 7.02 3.59
CA THR A 29 12.86 5.60 3.50
C THR A 29 12.33 5.08 4.82
N LEU A 30 12.96 5.41 5.95
CA LEU A 30 12.49 4.98 7.28
C LEU A 30 11.11 5.57 7.60
N SER A 31 10.86 6.83 7.22
CA SER A 31 9.55 7.46 7.35
C SER A 31 8.50 6.74 6.50
N GLY A 32 8.81 6.48 5.22
CA GLY A 32 7.93 5.72 4.32
C GLY A 32 7.61 4.31 4.84
N LEU A 33 8.59 3.62 5.42
CA LEU A 33 8.41 2.30 6.04
C LEU A 33 7.46 2.35 7.25
N ARG A 34 7.57 3.39 8.09
CA ARG A 34 6.68 3.56 9.26
C ARG A 34 5.24 3.77 8.84
N VAL A 35 5.00 4.62 7.83
CA VAL A 35 3.67 4.86 7.26
C VAL A 35 3.15 3.58 6.60
N GLY A 36 3.95 2.96 5.74
CA GLY A 36 3.57 1.73 5.04
C GLY A 36 3.20 0.59 5.99
N ARG A 37 3.95 0.41 7.09
CA ARG A 37 3.63 -0.59 8.11
C ARG A 37 2.25 -0.38 8.73
N ALA A 38 1.87 0.87 9.01
CA ALA A 38 0.57 1.18 9.58
C ALA A 38 -0.58 0.86 8.60
N MET A 39 -0.43 1.24 7.33
CA MET A 39 -1.44 1.01 6.29
C MET A 39 -1.59 -0.47 5.92
N VAL A 40 -0.48 -1.19 5.82
CA VAL A 40 -0.50 -2.62 5.48
C VAL A 40 -1.27 -3.44 6.52
N SER A 41 -1.16 -3.11 7.81
CA SER A 41 -1.86 -3.84 8.88
C SER A 41 -3.38 -3.75 8.75
N THR A 42 -3.91 -2.57 8.46
CA THR A 42 -5.36 -2.36 8.33
C THR A 42 -5.89 -3.03 7.06
N MET A 43 -5.16 -2.91 5.93
CA MET A 43 -5.55 -3.57 4.68
C MET A 43 -5.52 -5.10 4.77
N ILE A 44 -4.50 -5.68 5.40
CA ILE A 44 -4.45 -7.15 5.60
C ILE A 44 -5.65 -7.62 6.43
N THR A 45 -6.02 -6.87 7.47
CA THR A 45 -7.18 -7.20 8.30
C THR A 45 -8.46 -7.24 7.47
N THR A 46 -8.69 -6.25 6.61
CA THR A 46 -9.84 -6.22 5.71
C THR A 46 -9.82 -7.37 4.70
N LEU A 47 -8.65 -7.66 4.10
CA LEU A 47 -8.51 -8.76 3.15
C LEU A 47 -8.78 -10.11 3.82
N LEU A 48 -8.21 -10.34 5.01
CA LEU A 48 -8.42 -11.57 5.76
C LEU A 48 -9.92 -11.78 6.03
N MET A 49 -10.62 -10.74 6.49
CA MET A 49 -12.06 -10.81 6.77
C MET A 49 -12.87 -11.10 5.50
N ALA A 50 -12.52 -10.46 4.38
CA ALA A 50 -13.15 -10.72 3.08
C ALA A 50 -12.93 -12.16 2.60
N TYR A 51 -11.71 -12.69 2.71
CA TYR A 51 -11.40 -14.07 2.37
C TYR A 51 -12.14 -15.06 3.27
N MET A 52 -12.12 -14.86 4.59
CA MET A 52 -12.85 -15.72 5.52
C MET A 52 -14.35 -15.77 5.19
N SER A 53 -14.96 -14.61 4.94
CA SER A 53 -16.37 -14.51 4.53
C SER A 53 -16.65 -15.28 3.23
N GLY A 54 -15.79 -15.15 2.23
CA GLY A 54 -15.93 -15.86 0.95
C GLY A 54 -15.85 -17.39 1.06
N TYR A 55 -15.09 -17.92 2.01
CA TYR A 55 -14.93 -19.37 2.19
C TYR A 55 -15.93 -20.01 3.17
N MET A 56 -16.70 -19.23 3.93
CA MET A 56 -17.64 -19.77 4.93
C MET A 56 -18.64 -20.77 4.32
N SER A 57 -19.23 -20.44 3.17
CA SER A 57 -20.22 -21.30 2.52
C SER A 57 -19.60 -22.62 2.04
N LEU A 58 -18.40 -22.57 1.46
CA LEU A 58 -17.67 -23.76 1.03
C LEU A 58 -17.34 -24.68 2.22
N LEU A 59 -16.86 -24.09 3.32
CA LEU A 59 -16.61 -24.81 4.57
C LEU A 59 -17.87 -25.50 5.11
N MET A 60 -19.01 -24.81 5.11
CA MET A 60 -20.26 -25.37 5.60
C MET A 60 -20.71 -26.60 4.79
N VAL A 61 -20.56 -26.56 3.46
CA VAL A 61 -20.87 -27.69 2.56
C VAL A 61 -19.94 -28.89 2.80
N LEU A 62 -18.67 -28.66 3.09
CA LEU A 62 -17.70 -29.75 3.32
C LEU A 62 -17.91 -30.41 4.69
N LEU A 63 -18.26 -29.59 5.69
CA LEU A 63 -18.65 -30.07 7.02
C LEU A 63 -19.95 -30.88 6.97
N SER A 64 -20.94 -30.44 6.19
CA SER A 64 -22.21 -31.18 6.06
C SER A 64 -22.05 -32.53 5.36
N LYS A 65 -21.01 -32.68 4.52
CA LYS A 65 -20.63 -33.96 3.90
C LYS A 65 -19.82 -34.89 4.82
N GLY A 66 -19.50 -34.46 6.04
CA GLY A 66 -18.75 -35.27 7.01
C GLY A 66 -17.29 -35.51 6.63
N ILE A 67 -16.71 -34.71 5.72
CA ILE A 67 -15.32 -34.86 5.30
C ILE A 67 -14.43 -34.38 6.45
N PRO A 68 -13.45 -35.19 6.91
CA PRO A 68 -12.56 -34.77 7.98
C PRO A 68 -11.74 -33.54 7.55
N PRO A 69 -11.51 -32.56 8.46
CA PRO A 69 -10.87 -31.28 8.12
C PRO A 69 -9.45 -31.44 7.56
N VAL A 70 -8.73 -32.49 7.95
CA VAL A 70 -7.40 -32.82 7.41
C VAL A 70 -7.49 -33.16 5.92
N GLN A 71 -8.55 -33.85 5.50
CA GLN A 71 -8.76 -34.21 4.10
C GLN A 71 -9.25 -33.01 3.28
N ILE A 72 -10.05 -32.12 3.88
CA ILE A 72 -10.45 -30.83 3.30
C ILE A 72 -9.21 -30.01 2.91
N LEU A 73 -8.21 -29.91 3.79
CA LEU A 73 -6.98 -29.16 3.52
C LEU A 73 -6.11 -29.77 2.42
N ASN A 74 -6.26 -31.07 2.15
CA ASN A 74 -5.51 -31.81 1.11
C ASN A 74 -6.21 -31.79 -0.27
N ILE A 75 -7.38 -31.17 -0.39
CA ILE A 75 -8.04 -31.01 -1.69
C ILE A 75 -7.26 -29.95 -2.48
N ASN A 76 -6.72 -30.32 -3.64
CA ASN A 76 -5.91 -29.44 -4.50
C ASN A 76 -6.50 -28.03 -4.68
N PHE A 77 -7.82 -27.92 -4.88
CA PHE A 77 -8.50 -26.64 -5.03
C PHE A 77 -8.36 -25.75 -3.77
N ILE A 78 -8.56 -26.32 -2.59
CA ILE A 78 -8.48 -25.59 -1.31
C ILE A 78 -7.03 -25.26 -0.98
N SER A 79 -6.11 -26.21 -1.15
CA SER A 79 -4.69 -25.99 -0.90
C SER A 79 -4.12 -24.88 -1.79
N ALA A 80 -4.45 -24.90 -3.10
CA ALA A 80 -4.02 -23.88 -4.05
C ALA A 80 -4.57 -22.49 -3.69
N GLU A 81 -5.81 -22.44 -3.21
CA GLU A 81 -6.45 -21.18 -2.86
C GLU A 81 -5.86 -20.58 -1.57
N ILE A 82 -5.61 -21.40 -0.55
CA ILE A 82 -4.88 -20.98 0.67
C ILE A 82 -3.49 -20.46 0.30
N LEU A 83 -2.75 -21.19 -0.55
CA LEU A 83 -1.44 -20.75 -1.01
C LEU A 83 -1.52 -19.40 -1.73
N LYS A 84 -2.51 -19.21 -2.60
CA LYS A 84 -2.74 -17.96 -3.32
C LYS A 84 -3.01 -16.80 -2.36
N THR A 85 -3.84 -16.99 -1.34
CA THR A 85 -4.09 -15.97 -0.32
C THR A 85 -2.82 -15.62 0.46
N VAL A 86 -2.07 -16.61 0.91
CA VAL A 86 -0.81 -16.40 1.66
C VAL A 86 0.22 -15.66 0.82
N VAL A 87 0.45 -16.09 -0.43
CA VAL A 87 1.40 -15.45 -1.34
C VAL A 87 0.94 -14.03 -1.69
N GLY A 88 -0.38 -13.82 -1.88
CA GLY A 88 -0.95 -12.50 -2.11
C GLY A 88 -0.74 -11.54 -0.94
N SER A 89 -0.94 -12.00 0.30
CA SER A 89 -0.65 -11.21 1.51
C SER A 89 0.83 -10.91 1.66
N PHE A 90 1.72 -11.87 1.37
CA PHE A 90 3.16 -11.63 1.35
C PHE A 90 3.53 -10.54 0.34
N GLY A 91 3.00 -10.63 -0.89
CA GLY A 91 3.19 -9.61 -1.93
C GLY A 91 2.73 -8.23 -1.48
N LEU A 92 1.62 -8.14 -0.75
CA LEU A 92 1.15 -6.87 -0.18
C LEU A 92 2.12 -6.30 0.86
N VAL A 93 2.67 -7.14 1.74
CA VAL A 93 3.63 -6.69 2.77
C VAL A 93 4.91 -6.15 2.14
N THR A 94 5.39 -6.75 1.04
CA THR A 94 6.60 -6.30 0.34
C THR A 94 6.42 -4.99 -0.45
N VAL A 95 5.20 -4.54 -0.71
CA VAL A 95 4.95 -3.28 -1.43
C VAL A 95 5.42 -2.07 -0.62
N ALA A 96 5.13 -2.02 0.68
CA ALA A 96 5.54 -0.91 1.55
C ALA A 96 7.07 -0.67 1.55
N PRO A 97 7.94 -1.68 1.79
CA PRO A 97 9.39 -1.49 1.73
C PRO A 97 9.90 -1.18 0.33
N PHE A 98 9.31 -1.77 -0.71
CA PHE A 98 9.73 -1.50 -2.09
C PHE A 98 9.42 -0.05 -2.48
N THR A 99 8.22 0.43 -2.21
CA THR A 99 7.83 1.83 -2.44
C THR A 99 8.67 2.79 -1.60
N ALA A 100 8.95 2.46 -0.34
CA ALA A 100 9.77 3.30 0.54
C ALA A 100 11.24 3.40 0.07
N LEU A 101 11.79 2.32 -0.49
CA LEU A 101 13.12 2.33 -1.08
C LEU A 101 13.14 3.19 -2.36
N CYS A 102 12.18 2.97 -3.26
CA CYS A 102 12.03 3.75 -4.49
C CYS A 102 11.83 5.24 -4.20
N GLY A 103 10.94 5.59 -3.27
CA GLY A 103 10.68 6.97 -2.87
C GLY A 103 11.92 7.64 -2.25
N GLY A 104 12.68 6.93 -1.42
CA GLY A 104 13.92 7.46 -0.83
C GLY A 104 15.01 7.72 -1.87
N LEU A 105 15.07 6.91 -2.94
CA LEU A 105 16.01 7.12 -4.03
C LEU A 105 15.59 8.27 -4.96
N LEU A 106 14.29 8.35 -5.29
CA LEU A 106 13.73 9.29 -6.27
C LEU A 106 13.43 10.69 -5.72
N LEU A 107 13.00 10.79 -4.46
CA LEU A 107 12.54 12.06 -3.87
C LEU A 107 13.60 12.75 -3.02
N ALA A 108 14.57 12.00 -2.48
CA ALA A 108 15.59 12.59 -1.63
C ALA A 108 16.52 13.51 -2.42
N GLY A 109 16.72 14.73 -1.91
CA GLY A 109 17.51 15.76 -2.57
C GLY A 109 16.73 16.69 -3.51
N ARG A 110 15.39 16.61 -3.57
CA ARG A 110 14.57 17.70 -4.14
C ARG A 110 14.86 18.99 -3.37
N ARG A 111 15.61 19.89 -3.98
CA ARG A 111 15.96 21.18 -3.37
C ARG A 111 14.67 21.98 -3.13
N PRO A 112 14.56 22.72 -2.01
CA PRO A 112 13.38 23.52 -1.69
C PRO A 112 13.01 24.55 -2.78
N SER A 113 13.97 24.90 -3.64
CA SER A 113 13.76 25.83 -4.76
C SER A 113 12.74 25.30 -5.78
N ASP A 114 12.72 24.01 -6.09
CA ASP A 114 11.83 23.48 -7.15
C ASP A 114 10.37 23.34 -6.68
N ALA A 115 10.14 23.07 -5.39
CA ALA A 115 8.81 22.99 -4.81
C ALA A 115 8.15 24.37 -4.69
N ARG A 116 8.93 25.40 -4.33
CA ARG A 116 8.47 26.79 -4.28
C ARG A 116 8.16 27.35 -5.68
N LEU A 117 8.99 27.00 -6.67
CA LEU A 117 8.76 27.36 -8.07
C LEU A 117 7.51 26.67 -8.66
N ALA A 118 7.22 25.42 -8.25
CA ALA A 118 6.01 24.73 -8.66
C ALA A 118 4.75 25.32 -7.99
N ALA A 119 4.84 25.69 -6.71
CA ALA A 119 3.76 26.36 -5.99
C ALA A 119 3.47 27.77 -6.54
N GLU A 120 4.49 28.56 -6.87
CA GLU A 120 4.32 29.87 -7.53
C GLU A 120 3.69 29.74 -8.91
N LYS A 121 4.05 28.71 -9.70
CA LYS A 121 3.42 28.46 -11.00
C LYS A 121 1.96 28.03 -10.89
N GLY A 122 1.61 27.24 -9.87
CA GLY A 122 0.22 26.84 -9.60
C GLY A 122 -0.66 28.03 -9.20
N ASN A 123 -0.18 28.85 -8.26
CA ASN A 123 -0.88 30.06 -7.81
C ASN A 123 -1.00 31.11 -8.93
N ALA A 124 0.01 31.23 -9.79
CA ALA A 124 -0.04 32.10 -10.96
C ALA A 124 -1.06 31.60 -12.00
N ALA A 125 -1.19 30.28 -12.22
CA ALA A 125 -2.17 29.73 -13.15
C ALA A 125 -3.61 29.92 -12.65
N GLU A 126 -3.86 29.79 -11.34
CA GLU A 126 -5.18 30.05 -10.74
C GLU A 126 -5.55 31.55 -10.77
N GLY A 127 -4.59 32.44 -10.52
CA GLY A 127 -4.82 33.89 -10.61
C GLY A 127 -5.17 34.38 -12.03
N TRP A 128 -4.62 33.74 -13.07
CA TRP A 128 -4.93 34.09 -14.47
C TRP A 128 -6.30 33.56 -14.91
N GLN A 129 -6.83 32.54 -14.25
CA GLN A 129 -8.17 32.02 -14.51
C GLN A 129 -9.24 32.87 -13.82
N ALA A 130 -8.97 33.42 -12.65
CA ALA A 130 -9.89 34.29 -11.92
C ALA A 130 -10.02 35.71 -12.53
N GLU A 131 -9.01 36.20 -13.26
CA GLU A 131 -9.04 37.51 -13.93
C GLU A 131 -9.69 37.45 -15.33
N ALA A 132 -9.97 36.25 -15.84
CA ALA A 132 -10.52 36.01 -17.17
C ALA A 132 -12.05 35.72 -17.19
N GLU A 133 -12.69 35.69 -16.02
CA GLU A 133 -14.15 35.66 -15.83
C GLU A 133 -14.70 37.04 -15.42
#